data_AF-A0A521ZZ05-F1
#
_entry.id   AF-A0A521ZZ05-F1
#
_cell.length_a   1.000
_cell.length_b   1.000
_cell.length_c   1.000
_cell.angle_alpha   90.00
_cell.angle_beta   90.00
_cell.angle_gamma   90.00
#
_symmetry.space_group_name_H-M   'P 1'
#
loop_
_entity.id
_entity.type
_entity.pdbx_description
1 polymer ?
#
loop_
_entity_poly.entity_id
_entity_poly.type
_entity_poly.pdbx_seq_one_letter_code
_entity_poly.pdbx_strand_id
1 'polypeptide(L)'
;MIRNIIFDWSGTLVDDLPAVWRATNHVLEQAKRPAMSLEEFRAEFCLPFTIFYDKHTPHIPLPQLEEWFHGRFRQVQDSVCELPHAREFLNFCRGKKLRTFLLSTVAPDHFEVQTRITGFAPFLDKPYIGVWDKRKKIHEILGDNGLNADETLFIGDMQHDIETARHGGVRSCAVLTGYNTLDQLRAAQPDVICEHLGELRELLERQGMELDSTGTEASRVPVVTVGGLIFNDVGQVLMIRTHKWSNLWGIPGGKTKWAERSEDALRRE
;
A
#
# COMPACT_ATOMS: atom_id res chain seq x y z
N MET A 1 3.47 -14.11 17.75
CA MET A 1 2.21 -14.27 16.99
C MET A 1 1.49 -12.93 16.85
N ILE A 2 1.10 -12.56 15.62
CA ILE A 2 0.34 -11.34 15.31
C ILE A 2 -1.13 -11.54 15.68
N ARG A 3 -1.68 -10.57 16.41
CA ARG A 3 -3.08 -10.52 16.87
C ARG A 3 -3.80 -9.24 16.47
N ASN A 4 -3.04 -8.17 16.20
CA ASN A 4 -3.57 -6.87 15.85
C ASN A 4 -2.98 -6.41 14.52
N ILE A 5 -3.80 -5.80 13.69
CA ILE A 5 -3.38 -5.20 12.42
C ILE A 5 -3.84 -3.75 12.39
N ILE A 6 -2.92 -2.85 12.09
CA ILE A 6 -3.17 -1.44 11.80
C ILE A 6 -2.93 -1.25 10.31
N PHE A 7 -3.95 -0.84 9.58
CA PHE A 7 -3.85 -0.55 8.16
C PHE A 7 -3.65 0.96 7.95
N ASP A 8 -2.92 1.35 6.90
CA ASP A 8 -3.24 2.58 6.19
C ASP A 8 -4.47 2.37 5.27
N TRP A 9 -5.01 3.47 4.77
CA TRP A 9 -6.17 3.50 3.90
C TRP A 9 -5.77 3.54 2.43
N SER A 10 -5.32 4.71 1.98
CA SER A 10 -4.86 5.02 0.63
C SER A 10 -3.70 4.12 0.25
N GLY A 11 -3.69 3.55 -0.95
CA GLY A 11 -2.60 2.69 -1.43
C GLY A 11 -2.48 1.33 -0.74
N THR A 12 -3.25 1.07 0.32
CA THR A 12 -3.22 -0.18 1.11
C THR A 12 -4.53 -0.95 1.05
N LEU A 13 -5.66 -0.29 1.35
CA LEU A 13 -7.01 -0.88 1.25
C LEU A 13 -7.78 -0.37 0.02
N VAL A 14 -7.55 0.88 -0.39
CA VAL A 14 -8.21 1.50 -1.54
C VAL A 14 -7.22 2.07 -2.54
N ASP A 15 -7.57 2.03 -3.83
CA ASP A 15 -6.79 2.65 -4.89
C ASP A 15 -7.32 4.07 -5.13
N ASP A 16 -6.73 5.04 -4.43
CA ASP A 16 -7.05 6.46 -4.61
C ASP A 16 -5.98 7.25 -5.35
N LEU A 17 -4.85 6.61 -5.68
CA LEU A 17 -3.71 7.25 -6.33
C LEU A 17 -4.10 7.92 -7.66
N PRO A 18 -4.90 7.31 -8.56
CA PRO A 18 -5.34 7.99 -9.78
C PRO A 18 -6.15 9.27 -9.50
N ALA A 19 -6.99 9.26 -8.47
CA ALA A 19 -7.81 10.41 -8.09
C ALA A 19 -6.95 11.52 -7.47
N VAL A 20 -6.05 11.16 -6.55
CA VAL A 20 -5.10 12.09 -5.92
C VAL A 20 -4.16 12.71 -6.95
N TRP A 21 -3.63 11.91 -7.88
CA TRP A 21 -2.77 12.40 -8.95
C TRP A 21 -3.50 13.39 -9.87
N ARG A 22 -4.74 13.09 -10.27
CA ARG A 22 -5.59 14.01 -11.06
C ARG A 22 -5.90 15.30 -10.32
N ALA A 23 -6.19 15.22 -9.02
CA ALA A 23 -6.44 16.38 -8.17
C ALA A 23 -5.17 17.24 -8.00
N THR A 24 -4.02 16.60 -7.82
CA THR A 24 -2.71 17.28 -7.73
C THR A 24 -2.38 18.00 -9.04
N ASN A 25 -2.55 17.35 -10.19
CA ASN A 25 -2.32 17.99 -11.49
C ASN A 25 -3.26 19.16 -11.76
N HIS A 26 -4.48 19.13 -11.24
CA HIS A 26 -5.39 20.28 -11.30
C HIS A 26 -4.87 21.44 -10.45
N VAL A 27 -4.36 21.18 -9.24
CA VAL A 27 -3.72 22.21 -8.41
C VAL A 27 -2.52 22.84 -9.14
N LEU A 28 -1.68 22.03 -9.77
CA LEU A 28 -0.54 22.52 -10.55
C LEU A 28 -1.00 23.39 -11.73
N GLU A 29 -2.04 22.97 -12.45
CA GLU A 29 -2.64 23.76 -13.54
C GLU A 29 -3.15 25.12 -13.05
N GLN A 30 -3.90 25.15 -11.94
CA GLN A 30 -4.38 26.41 -11.34
C GLN A 30 -3.21 27.31 -10.90
N ALA A 31 -2.13 26.72 -10.40
CA ALA A 31 -0.90 27.42 -10.05
C ALA A 31 0.00 27.77 -11.27
N LYS A 32 -0.47 27.52 -12.51
CA LYS A 32 0.29 27.74 -13.76
C LYS A 32 1.62 27.00 -13.81
N ARG A 33 1.65 25.79 -13.25
CA ARG A 33 2.76 24.84 -13.30
C ARG A 33 2.46 23.72 -14.30
N PRO A 34 3.49 23.11 -14.90
CA PRO A 34 3.29 21.94 -15.75
C PRO A 34 2.70 20.78 -14.93
N ALA A 35 1.86 19.98 -15.59
CA ALA A 35 1.37 18.73 -15.02
C ALA A 35 2.53 17.73 -14.87
N MET A 36 2.47 16.91 -13.83
CA MET A 36 3.38 15.80 -13.59
C MET A 36 2.83 14.51 -14.21
N SER A 37 3.73 13.72 -14.77
CA SER A 37 3.49 12.30 -14.99
C SER A 37 3.28 11.57 -13.65
N LEU A 38 2.71 10.36 -13.70
CA LEU A 38 2.53 9.55 -12.50
C LEU A 38 3.88 9.14 -11.88
N GLU A 39 4.90 8.94 -12.70
CA GLU A 39 6.26 8.59 -12.25
C GLU A 39 6.91 9.74 -11.48
N GLU A 40 6.87 10.95 -12.03
CA GLU A 40 7.33 12.16 -11.33
C GLU A 40 6.56 12.37 -10.03
N PHE A 41 5.23 12.23 -10.06
CA PHE A 41 4.41 12.35 -8.86
C PHE A 41 4.84 11.36 -7.76
N ARG A 42 5.05 10.07 -8.09
CA ARG A 42 5.50 9.07 -7.10
C ARG A 42 6.92 9.32 -6.60
N ALA A 43 7.80 9.86 -7.44
CA ALA A 43 9.16 10.19 -7.06
C ALA A 43 9.22 11.38 -6.09
N GLU A 44 8.32 12.34 -6.23
CA GLU A 44 8.36 13.61 -5.48
C GLU A 44 7.34 13.71 -4.33
N PHE A 45 6.21 12.99 -4.42
CA PHE A 45 5.17 13.05 -3.40
C PHE A 45 5.66 12.49 -2.06
N CYS A 46 5.42 13.25 -1.00
CA CYS A 46 5.80 12.91 0.35
C CYS A 46 4.75 13.39 1.35
N LEU A 47 4.76 12.78 2.53
CA LEU A 47 3.98 13.22 3.67
C LEU A 47 4.91 13.83 4.73
N PRO A 48 4.54 14.97 5.33
CA PRO A 48 3.33 15.77 5.09
C PRO A 48 3.28 16.42 3.71
N PHE A 49 2.09 16.45 3.08
CA PHE A 49 1.90 16.94 1.71
C PHE A 49 2.23 18.43 1.52
N THR A 50 2.30 19.20 2.62
CA THR A 50 2.73 20.60 2.60
C THR A 50 4.16 20.73 2.06
N ILE A 51 5.04 19.79 2.38
CA ILE A 51 6.44 19.79 1.88
C ILE A 51 6.46 19.68 0.36
N PHE A 52 5.58 18.85 -0.21
CA PHE A 52 5.43 18.71 -1.64
C PHE A 52 4.94 20.02 -2.28
N TYR A 53 3.87 20.63 -1.76
CA TYR A 53 3.36 21.88 -2.34
C TYR A 53 4.25 23.09 -2.08
N ASP A 54 5.01 23.15 -0.98
CA ASP A 54 5.99 24.22 -0.75
C ASP A 54 7.09 24.18 -1.83
N LYS A 55 7.45 22.99 -2.32
CA LYS A 55 8.42 22.83 -3.41
C LYS A 55 7.86 23.29 -4.76
N HIS A 56 6.60 22.96 -5.08
CA HIS A 56 6.03 23.18 -6.42
C HIS A 56 5.22 24.48 -6.55
N THR A 57 4.57 24.92 -5.47
CA THR A 57 3.64 26.05 -5.42
C THR A 57 3.87 26.93 -4.16
N PRO A 58 5.10 27.40 -3.87
CA PRO A 58 5.44 28.11 -2.62
C PRO A 58 4.69 29.43 -2.38
N HIS A 59 4.08 29.99 -3.42
CA HIS A 59 3.38 31.28 -3.36
C HIS A 59 1.87 31.15 -3.16
N ILE A 60 1.35 29.92 -3.20
CA ILE A 60 -0.09 29.66 -3.05
C ILE A 60 -0.37 29.32 -1.59
N PRO A 61 -1.26 30.06 -0.90
CA PRO A 61 -1.64 29.73 0.47
C PRO A 61 -2.30 28.36 0.59
N LEU A 62 -2.02 27.64 1.67
CA LEU A 62 -2.58 26.30 1.94
C LEU A 62 -4.11 26.22 1.78
N PRO A 63 -4.93 27.16 2.28
CA PRO A 63 -6.39 27.09 2.09
C PRO A 63 -6.82 27.07 0.63
N GLN A 64 -6.09 27.76 -0.25
CA GLN A 64 -6.37 27.80 -1.68
C GLN A 64 -5.96 26.47 -2.36
N LEU A 65 -4.84 25.87 -1.93
CA LEU A 65 -4.43 24.55 -2.39
C LEU A 65 -5.47 23.48 -2.01
N GLU A 66 -5.95 23.52 -0.76
CA GLU A 66 -7.00 22.62 -0.27
C GLU A 66 -8.31 22.79 -1.04
N GLU A 67 -8.73 24.04 -1.32
CA GLU A 67 -9.94 24.32 -2.11
C GLU A 67 -9.85 23.69 -3.51
N TRP A 68 -8.76 23.93 -4.23
CA TRP A 68 -8.55 23.37 -5.57
C TRP A 68 -8.45 21.85 -5.56
N PHE A 69 -7.69 21.30 -4.61
CA PHE A 69 -7.49 19.86 -4.48
C PHE A 69 -8.81 19.15 -4.17
N HIS A 70 -9.50 19.52 -3.10
CA HIS A 70 -10.74 18.88 -2.69
C HIS A 70 -11.87 19.13 -3.69
N GLY A 71 -11.90 20.32 -4.32
CA GLY A 71 -12.81 20.63 -5.41
C GLY A 71 -12.69 19.64 -6.57
N ARG A 72 -11.46 19.36 -7.02
CA ARG A 72 -11.21 18.38 -8.08
C ARG A 72 -11.38 16.95 -7.61
N PHE A 73 -10.88 16.61 -6.43
CA PHE A 73 -10.96 15.25 -5.88
C PHE A 73 -12.42 14.78 -5.81
N ARG A 74 -13.33 15.63 -5.34
CA ARG A 74 -14.77 15.31 -5.30
C ARG A 74 -15.38 14.95 -6.65
N GLN A 75 -14.84 15.49 -7.75
CA GLN A 75 -15.32 15.19 -9.12
C GLN A 75 -14.77 13.87 -9.67
N VAL A 76 -13.65 13.38 -9.12
CA VAL A 76 -12.95 12.18 -9.61
C VAL A 76 -12.94 11.04 -8.59
N GLN A 77 -13.49 11.25 -7.39
CA GLN A 77 -13.50 10.26 -6.30
C GLN A 77 -14.26 8.98 -6.66
N ASP A 78 -15.17 9.01 -7.63
CA ASP A 78 -15.88 7.83 -8.13
C ASP A 78 -14.94 6.80 -8.77
N SER A 79 -13.70 7.20 -9.11
CA SER A 79 -12.67 6.27 -9.57
C SER A 79 -11.98 5.49 -8.45
N VAL A 80 -12.20 5.87 -7.18
CA VAL A 80 -11.61 5.17 -6.03
C VAL A 80 -12.35 3.87 -5.79
N CYS A 81 -11.60 2.76 -5.82
CA CYS A 81 -12.14 1.41 -5.63
C CYS A 81 -11.33 0.65 -4.57
N GLU A 82 -11.82 -0.54 -4.20
CA GLU A 82 -11.03 -1.44 -3.38
C GLU A 82 -9.79 -1.94 -4.13
N LEU A 83 -8.66 -2.02 -3.43
CA LEU A 83 -7.48 -2.68 -3.97
C LEU A 83 -7.73 -4.19 -4.06
N PRO A 84 -7.17 -4.88 -5.08
CA PRO A 84 -7.21 -6.33 -5.15
C PRO A 84 -6.71 -6.98 -3.86
N HIS A 85 -7.38 -8.03 -3.41
CA HIS A 85 -7.09 -8.77 -2.18
C HIS A 85 -7.42 -8.05 -0.86
N ALA A 86 -7.80 -6.76 -0.87
CA ALA A 86 -8.10 -6.03 0.37
C ALA A 86 -9.30 -6.65 1.10
N ARG A 87 -10.39 -6.92 0.39
CA ARG A 87 -11.60 -7.53 0.96
C ARG A 87 -11.32 -8.94 1.49
N GLU A 88 -10.60 -9.76 0.73
CA GLU A 88 -10.22 -11.11 1.15
C GLU A 88 -9.32 -11.08 2.38
N PHE A 89 -8.40 -10.12 2.48
CA PHE A 89 -7.53 -9.95 3.63
C PHE A 89 -8.31 -9.51 4.87
N LEU A 90 -9.24 -8.56 4.74
CA LEU A 90 -10.11 -8.14 5.84
C LEU A 90 -11.01 -9.29 6.33
N ASN A 91 -11.55 -10.11 5.41
CA ASN A 91 -12.28 -11.32 5.76
C ASN A 91 -11.40 -12.35 6.47
N PHE A 92 -10.16 -12.54 6.01
CA PHE A 92 -9.18 -13.39 6.66
C PHE A 92 -8.91 -12.93 8.10
N CYS A 93 -8.73 -11.61 8.33
CA CYS A 93 -8.57 -11.04 9.65
C CYS A 93 -9.75 -11.38 10.57
N ARG A 94 -10.99 -11.23 10.07
CA ARG A 94 -12.20 -11.61 10.82
C ARG A 94 -12.26 -13.11 11.12
N GLY A 95 -11.96 -13.96 10.15
CA GLY A 95 -11.91 -15.42 10.33
C GLY A 95 -10.87 -15.87 11.37
N LYS A 96 -9.74 -15.16 11.45
CA LYS A 96 -8.67 -15.37 12.45
C LYS A 96 -8.91 -14.63 13.78
N LYS A 97 -10.01 -13.86 13.88
CA LYS A 97 -10.36 -13.03 15.04
C LYS A 97 -9.24 -12.02 15.40
N LEU A 98 -8.56 -11.49 14.39
CA LEU A 98 -7.60 -10.40 14.55
C LEU A 98 -8.35 -9.11 14.84
N ARG A 99 -7.74 -8.26 15.66
CA ARG A 99 -8.21 -6.90 15.88
C ARG A 99 -7.69 -6.00 14.79
N THR A 100 -8.55 -5.17 14.23
CA THR A 100 -8.25 -4.41 13.01
C THR A 100 -8.50 -2.92 13.23
N PHE A 101 -7.49 -2.11 12.97
CA PHE A 101 -7.52 -0.67 13.15
C PHE A 101 -7.12 0.03 11.86
N LEU A 102 -7.54 1.27 11.69
CA LEU A 102 -7.06 2.14 10.61
C LEU A 102 -6.32 3.32 11.21
N LEU A 103 -5.14 3.64 10.70
CA LEU A 103 -4.44 4.88 11.00
C LEU A 103 -4.04 5.57 9.69
N SER A 104 -4.80 6.61 9.34
CA SER A 104 -4.66 7.25 8.03
C SER A 104 -4.82 8.77 8.09
N THR A 105 -4.18 9.44 7.13
CA THR A 105 -4.33 10.87 6.84
C THR A 105 -5.60 11.18 6.06
N VAL A 106 -6.33 10.17 5.58
CA VAL A 106 -7.56 10.34 4.79
C VAL A 106 -8.53 11.33 5.45
N ALA A 107 -9.06 12.26 4.65
CA ALA A 107 -10.05 13.22 5.12
C ALA A 107 -11.37 12.53 5.49
N PRO A 108 -12.07 12.97 6.56
CA PRO A 108 -13.30 12.29 7.02
C PRO A 108 -14.40 12.17 5.97
N ASP A 109 -14.58 13.19 5.13
CA ASP A 109 -15.57 13.21 4.05
C ASP A 109 -15.22 12.20 2.95
N HIS A 110 -13.95 12.12 2.55
CA HIS A 110 -13.47 11.12 1.59
C HIS A 110 -13.62 9.70 2.15
N PHE A 111 -13.27 9.49 3.43
CA PHE A 111 -13.40 8.20 4.09
C PHE A 111 -14.86 7.73 4.14
N GLU A 112 -15.81 8.63 4.46
CA GLU A 112 -17.23 8.29 4.49
C GLU A 112 -17.74 7.82 3.12
N VAL A 113 -17.39 8.53 2.05
CA VAL A 113 -17.79 8.15 0.68
C VAL A 113 -17.17 6.80 0.29
N GLN A 114 -15.86 6.65 0.51
CA GLN A 114 -15.12 5.46 0.09
C GLN A 114 -15.54 4.22 0.88
N THR A 115 -15.81 4.35 2.19
CA THR A 115 -16.33 3.24 3.00
C THR A 115 -17.76 2.86 2.63
N ARG A 116 -18.59 3.80 2.17
CA ARG A 116 -19.93 3.50 1.65
C ARG A 116 -19.87 2.65 0.38
N ILE A 117 -18.89 2.93 -0.49
CA ILE A 117 -18.66 2.19 -1.74
C ILE A 117 -18.06 0.80 -1.45
N THR A 118 -17.01 0.74 -0.62
CA THR A 118 -16.28 -0.51 -0.34
C THR A 118 -16.97 -1.37 0.71
N GLY A 119 -17.77 -0.79 1.60
CA GLY A 119 -18.34 -1.51 2.74
C GLY A 119 -17.29 -2.01 3.73
N PHE A 120 -16.11 -1.35 3.82
CA PHE A 120 -15.02 -1.77 4.71
C PHE A 120 -15.18 -1.32 6.16
N ALA A 121 -16.06 -0.35 6.46
CA ALA A 121 -16.26 0.13 7.83
C ALA A 121 -16.53 -0.98 8.87
N PRO A 122 -17.38 -2.00 8.60
CA PRO A 122 -17.61 -3.11 9.53
C PRO A 122 -16.40 -4.03 9.76
N PHE A 123 -15.35 -3.93 8.94
CA PHE A 123 -14.12 -4.70 9.11
C PHE A 123 -13.11 -4.03 10.03
N LEU A 124 -13.31 -2.77 10.40
CA LEU A 124 -12.41 -1.99 11.25
C LEU A 124 -13.04 -1.87 12.64
N ASP A 125 -12.34 -2.32 13.66
CA ASP A 125 -12.79 -2.19 15.05
C ASP A 125 -12.80 -0.72 15.48
N LYS A 126 -11.83 0.07 15.02
CA LYS A 126 -11.80 1.52 15.22
C LYS A 126 -10.96 2.24 14.16
N PRO A 127 -11.54 3.23 13.44
CA PRO A 127 -10.79 4.06 12.51
C PRO A 127 -10.23 5.33 13.16
N TYR A 128 -8.96 5.62 12.90
CA TYR A 128 -8.28 6.87 13.24
C TYR A 128 -7.93 7.61 11.93
N ILE A 129 -8.82 8.52 11.54
CA ILE A 129 -8.78 9.26 10.26
C ILE A 129 -8.41 10.73 10.48
N GLY A 130 -7.98 11.42 9.41
CA GLY A 130 -7.52 12.80 9.50
C GLY A 130 -6.29 12.99 10.40
N VAL A 131 -5.47 11.95 10.56
CA VAL A 131 -4.29 11.99 11.43
C VAL A 131 -3.05 12.37 10.62
N TRP A 132 -2.65 13.64 10.71
CA TRP A 132 -1.55 14.20 9.92
C TRP A 132 -0.16 13.67 10.30
N ASP A 133 0.07 13.42 11.60
CA ASP A 133 1.32 12.84 12.10
C ASP A 133 1.01 11.53 12.83
N LYS A 134 1.03 10.43 12.07
CA LYS A 134 0.68 9.09 12.58
C LYS A 134 1.58 8.67 13.75
N ARG A 135 2.83 9.14 13.79
CA ARG A 135 3.78 8.85 14.89
C ARG A 135 3.30 9.38 16.24
N LYS A 136 2.55 10.49 16.27
CA LYS A 136 1.97 11.00 17.53
C LYS A 136 0.79 10.18 18.01
N LYS A 137 0.12 9.46 17.10
CA LYS A 137 -1.11 8.72 17.38
C LYS A 137 -0.88 7.24 17.67
N ILE A 138 0.19 6.64 17.12
CA ILE A 138 0.43 5.19 17.23
C ILE A 138 0.49 4.70 18.68
N HIS A 139 1.18 5.41 19.58
CA HIS A 139 1.24 5.03 20.99
C HIS A 139 -0.11 5.15 21.72
N GLU A 140 -0.91 6.17 21.37
CA GLU A 140 -2.28 6.29 21.90
C GLU A 140 -3.15 5.12 21.41
N ILE A 141 -3.03 4.72 20.15
CA ILE A 141 -3.74 3.54 19.62
C ILE A 141 -3.33 2.28 20.37
N LEU A 142 -2.04 2.07 20.62
CA LEU A 142 -1.59 0.91 21.39
C LEU A 142 -2.14 0.94 22.83
N GLY A 143 -2.05 2.09 23.51
CA GLY A 143 -2.50 2.27 24.89
C GLY A 143 -4.01 2.14 25.05
N ASP A 144 -4.78 2.95 24.33
CA ASP A 144 -6.25 3.03 24.44
C ASP A 144 -6.94 1.70 24.13
N ASN A 145 -6.32 0.89 23.29
CA ASN A 145 -6.89 -0.38 22.84
C ASN A 145 -6.21 -1.59 23.50
N GLY A 146 -5.23 -1.39 24.37
CA GLY A 146 -4.49 -2.46 25.04
C GLY A 146 -3.79 -3.41 24.06
N LEU A 147 -3.15 -2.86 23.04
CA LEU A 147 -2.44 -3.65 22.02
C LEU A 147 -1.00 -3.91 22.48
N ASN A 148 -0.56 -5.17 22.40
CA ASN A 148 0.84 -5.50 22.55
C ASN A 148 1.59 -5.18 21.24
N ALA A 149 2.67 -4.40 21.33
CA ALA A 149 3.44 -3.98 20.17
C ALA A 149 4.05 -5.17 19.40
N ASP A 150 4.55 -6.19 20.11
CA ASP A 150 5.13 -7.41 19.52
C ASP A 150 4.09 -8.28 18.79
N GLU A 151 2.81 -8.10 19.10
CA GLU A 151 1.69 -8.81 18.48
C GLU A 151 0.96 -7.93 17.44
N THR A 152 1.51 -6.75 17.10
CA THR A 152 0.87 -5.76 16.23
C THR A 152 1.66 -5.58 14.94
N LEU A 153 0.95 -5.63 13.81
CA LEU A 153 1.49 -5.36 12.48
C LEU A 153 0.88 -4.07 11.92
N PHE A 154 1.71 -3.14 11.49
CA PHE A 154 1.31 -2.00 10.67
C PHE A 154 1.52 -2.33 9.19
N ILE A 155 0.50 -2.11 8.36
CA ILE A 155 0.55 -2.33 6.91
C ILE A 155 0.33 -0.99 6.20
N GLY A 156 1.24 -0.63 5.31
CA GLY A 156 1.18 0.61 4.55
C GLY A 156 1.97 0.53 3.24
N ASP A 157 1.77 1.49 2.34
CA ASP A 157 2.44 1.57 1.05
C ASP A 157 3.44 2.73 0.96
N MET A 158 3.58 3.52 2.03
CA MET A 158 4.52 4.64 2.08
C MET A 158 5.62 4.42 3.12
N GLN A 159 6.79 5.03 2.88
CA GLN A 159 7.89 5.09 3.86
C GLN A 159 7.41 5.63 5.21
N HIS A 160 6.47 6.58 5.20
CA HIS A 160 5.87 7.16 6.39
C HIS A 160 5.20 6.11 7.29
N ASP A 161 4.59 5.07 6.71
CA ASP A 161 3.96 3.99 7.48
C ASP A 161 5.01 3.12 8.17
N ILE A 162 6.12 2.85 7.50
CA ILE A 162 7.24 2.08 8.05
C ILE A 162 7.92 2.84 9.18
N GLU A 163 8.10 4.15 9.01
CA GLU A 163 8.58 5.03 10.07
C GLU A 163 7.62 5.09 11.26
N THR A 164 6.31 5.12 11.00
CA THR A 164 5.26 5.11 12.03
C THR A 164 5.28 3.80 12.82
N ALA A 165 5.37 2.67 12.12
CA ALA A 165 5.46 1.35 12.72
C ALA A 165 6.68 1.24 13.64
N ARG A 166 7.86 1.64 13.13
CA ARG A 166 9.11 1.69 13.90
C ARG A 166 9.02 2.61 15.11
N HIS A 167 8.39 3.78 14.96
CA HIS A 167 8.16 4.69 16.09
C HIS A 167 7.27 4.07 17.16
N GLY A 168 6.21 3.37 16.75
CA GLY A 168 5.32 2.63 17.64
C GLY A 168 5.93 1.37 18.26
N GLY A 169 7.11 0.95 17.80
CA GLY A 169 7.73 -0.32 18.20
C GLY A 169 6.96 -1.56 17.71
N VAL A 170 6.15 -1.41 16.66
CA VAL A 170 5.35 -2.51 16.07
C VAL A 170 6.02 -3.04 14.80
N ARG A 171 5.60 -4.23 14.37
CA ARG A 171 6.04 -4.79 13.07
C ARG A 171 5.52 -3.95 11.91
N SER A 172 6.26 -3.94 10.82
CA SER A 172 5.95 -3.21 9.61
C SER A 172 5.89 -4.13 8.38
N CYS A 173 4.83 -3.99 7.58
CA CYS A 173 4.73 -4.60 6.27
C CYS A 173 4.49 -3.51 5.23
N ALA A 174 5.42 -3.36 4.29
CA ALA A 174 5.25 -2.53 3.12
C ALA A 174 4.49 -3.29 2.02
N VAL A 175 3.50 -2.66 1.39
CA VAL A 175 2.83 -3.18 0.19
C VAL A 175 3.15 -2.35 -1.04
N LEU A 176 3.28 -2.98 -2.22
CA LEU A 176 3.64 -2.31 -3.47
C LEU A 176 2.43 -1.79 -4.28
N THR A 177 1.28 -1.65 -3.61
CA THR A 177 -0.01 -1.32 -4.24
C THR A 177 -0.26 0.19 -4.40
N GLY A 178 0.54 1.06 -3.76
CA GLY A 178 0.23 2.47 -3.63
C GLY A 178 1.25 3.46 -4.21
N TYR A 179 1.68 4.41 -3.39
CA TYR A 179 2.38 5.63 -3.77
C TYR A 179 3.89 5.43 -3.88
N ASN A 180 4.55 4.84 -2.88
CA ASN A 180 6.00 4.69 -2.92
C ASN A 180 6.43 3.49 -3.77
N THR A 181 7.57 3.69 -4.45
CA THR A 181 8.25 2.66 -5.23
C THR A 181 8.93 1.63 -4.31
N LEU A 182 9.25 0.47 -4.87
CA LEU A 182 9.98 -0.58 -4.16
C LEU A 182 11.31 -0.07 -3.56
N ASP A 183 12.05 0.77 -4.28
CA ASP A 183 13.35 1.27 -3.80
C ASP A 183 13.19 2.25 -2.64
N GLN A 184 12.18 3.13 -2.69
CA GLN A 184 11.80 3.99 -1.57
C GLN A 184 11.41 3.15 -0.34
N LEU A 185 10.58 2.12 -0.52
CA LEU A 185 10.15 1.25 0.58
C LEU A 185 11.32 0.44 1.17
N ARG A 186 12.23 -0.08 0.33
CA ARG A 186 13.45 -0.75 0.80
C ARG A 186 14.34 0.17 1.63
N ALA A 187 14.46 1.44 1.24
CA ALA A 187 15.25 2.42 1.97
C ALA A 187 14.70 2.67 3.39
N ALA A 188 13.39 2.54 3.59
CA ALA A 188 12.76 2.65 4.91
C ALA A 188 12.92 1.39 5.80
N GLN A 189 13.48 0.30 5.27
CA GLN A 189 13.79 -0.94 5.99
C GLN A 189 12.60 -1.57 6.75
N PRO A 190 11.49 -1.92 6.06
CA PRO A 190 10.38 -2.63 6.68
C PRO A 190 10.76 -4.05 7.09
N ASP A 191 10.05 -4.63 8.06
CA ASP A 191 10.24 -6.04 8.46
C ASP A 191 9.87 -7.00 7.31
N VAL A 192 8.83 -6.63 6.54
CA VAL A 192 8.34 -7.40 5.39
C VAL A 192 7.98 -6.47 4.23
N ILE A 193 8.22 -6.92 3.00
CA ILE A 193 7.69 -6.31 1.77
C ILE A 193 6.87 -7.35 1.02
N CYS A 194 5.65 -7.00 0.65
CA CYS A 194 4.76 -7.83 -0.19
C CYS A 194 4.27 -7.03 -1.41
N GLU A 195 4.03 -7.70 -2.53
CA GLU A 195 3.43 -7.09 -3.71
C GLU A 195 2.02 -6.57 -3.41
N HIS A 196 1.24 -7.32 -2.63
CA HIS A 196 -0.13 -6.99 -2.23
C HIS A 196 -0.56 -7.79 -1.00
N LEU A 197 -1.72 -7.45 -0.43
CA LEU A 197 -2.27 -8.12 0.77
C LEU A 197 -2.49 -9.63 0.60
N GLY A 198 -2.76 -10.10 -0.63
CA GLY A 198 -2.84 -11.53 -0.92
C GLY A 198 -1.55 -12.31 -0.60
N GLU A 199 -0.37 -11.74 -0.92
CA GLU A 199 0.93 -12.35 -0.60
C GLU A 199 1.21 -12.30 0.91
N LEU A 200 0.85 -11.20 1.56
CA LEU A 200 0.96 -11.07 3.01
C LEU A 200 0.12 -12.12 3.73
N ARG A 201 -1.12 -12.40 3.26
CA ARG A 201 -1.96 -13.46 3.81
C ARG A 201 -1.25 -14.82 3.75
N GLU A 202 -0.75 -15.18 2.57
CA GLU A 202 -0.06 -16.45 2.35
C GLU A 202 1.20 -16.57 3.22
N LEU A 203 1.93 -15.48 3.40
CA LEU A 203 3.09 -15.41 4.29
C LEU A 203 2.68 -15.67 5.75
N LEU A 204 1.68 -14.94 6.25
CA LEU A 204 1.18 -15.08 7.62
C LEU A 204 0.65 -16.48 7.89
N GLU A 205 -0.08 -17.09 6.95
CA GLU A 205 -0.57 -18.46 7.08
C GLU A 205 0.57 -19.48 7.12
N ARG A 206 1.57 -19.33 6.24
CA ARG A 206 2.74 -20.21 6.19
C ARG A 206 3.58 -20.15 7.46
N GLN A 207 3.67 -18.98 8.09
CA GLN A 207 4.47 -18.76 9.30
C GLN A 207 3.64 -18.88 10.59
N GLY A 208 2.40 -19.39 10.52
CA GLY A 208 1.59 -19.57 11.73
C GLY A 208 1.27 -18.26 12.46
N MET A 209 1.14 -17.15 11.71
CA MET A 209 0.98 -15.78 12.19
C MET A 209 2.20 -15.23 12.95
N GLU A 210 3.40 -15.77 12.76
CA GLU A 210 4.63 -15.24 13.33
C GLU A 210 5.46 -14.50 12.27
N LEU A 211 5.87 -13.27 12.59
CA LEU A 211 6.79 -12.48 11.78
C LEU A 211 8.07 -12.33 12.62
N ASP A 212 9.05 -13.17 12.35
CA ASP A 212 10.30 -13.20 13.12
C ASP A 212 11.11 -11.91 12.95
N SER A 213 11.60 -11.36 14.07
CA SER A 213 12.52 -10.21 14.14
C SER A 213 13.93 -10.52 13.66
N THR A 214 14.21 -11.77 13.31
CA THR A 214 15.54 -12.17 12.87
C THR A 214 15.72 -11.72 11.42
N GLY A 215 16.01 -10.43 11.28
CA GLY A 215 16.86 -10.00 10.20
C GLY A 215 18.03 -10.98 10.08
N THR A 216 18.27 -11.43 8.85
CA THR A 216 19.44 -12.18 8.39
C THR A 216 19.54 -13.66 8.80
N GLU A 217 19.10 -14.53 7.87
CA GLU A 217 19.64 -15.86 7.48
C GLU A 217 18.63 -17.03 7.46
N ALA A 218 17.54 -17.00 8.23
CA ALA A 218 16.66 -18.17 8.36
C ALA A 218 15.65 -18.40 7.21
N SER A 219 15.56 -17.53 6.20
CA SER A 219 14.77 -17.82 4.98
C SER A 219 15.46 -17.43 3.67
N ARG A 220 16.77 -17.62 3.56
CA ARG A 220 17.44 -17.67 2.23
C ARG A 220 17.13 -18.97 1.49
N VAL A 221 15.88 -19.42 1.49
CA VAL A 221 15.48 -20.37 0.47
C VAL A 221 15.35 -19.55 -0.81
N PRO A 222 16.12 -19.84 -1.86
CA PRO A 222 15.98 -19.12 -3.12
C PRO A 222 14.51 -19.22 -3.58
N VAL A 223 13.91 -18.07 -3.91
CA VAL A 223 12.60 -18.07 -4.54
C VAL A 223 12.78 -18.66 -5.92
N VAL A 224 12.23 -19.86 -6.11
CA VAL A 224 12.23 -20.50 -7.42
C VAL A 224 11.17 -19.80 -8.26
N THR A 225 11.58 -19.31 -9.43
CA THR A 225 10.68 -18.70 -10.40
C THR A 225 10.74 -19.48 -11.71
N VAL A 226 9.61 -19.53 -12.40
CA VAL A 226 9.50 -20.09 -13.75
C VAL A 226 9.18 -18.99 -14.74
N GLY A 227 9.67 -19.13 -15.97
CA GLY A 227 9.39 -18.21 -17.06
C GLY A 227 9.30 -18.98 -18.39
N GLY A 228 8.33 -18.59 -19.22
CA GLY A 228 8.06 -19.24 -20.50
C GLY A 228 8.36 -18.32 -21.68
N LEU A 229 9.19 -18.79 -22.62
CA LEU A 229 9.31 -18.15 -23.92
C LEU A 229 8.24 -18.72 -24.85
N ILE A 230 7.24 -17.90 -25.18
CA ILE A 230 6.14 -18.28 -26.08
C ILE A 230 6.40 -17.61 -27.42
N PHE A 231 6.55 -18.42 -28.47
CA PHE A 231 6.78 -17.97 -29.84
C PHE A 231 5.51 -18.10 -30.67
N ASN A 232 5.28 -17.16 -31.58
CA ASN A 232 4.32 -17.34 -32.67
C ASN A 232 4.96 -18.05 -33.88
N ASP A 233 4.16 -18.37 -34.89
CA ASP A 233 4.58 -19.11 -36.09
C ASP A 233 5.66 -18.40 -36.93
N VAL A 234 5.90 -17.11 -36.68
CA VAL A 234 6.92 -16.30 -37.35
C VAL A 234 8.13 -16.00 -36.46
N GLY A 235 8.25 -16.66 -35.29
CA GLY A 235 9.44 -16.58 -34.42
C GLY A 235 9.51 -15.35 -33.52
N GLN A 236 8.42 -14.61 -33.34
CA GLN A 236 8.36 -13.49 -32.38
C GLN A 236 7.98 -13.99 -30.98
N VAL A 237 8.57 -13.40 -29.94
CA VAL A 237 8.32 -13.75 -28.53
C VAL A 237 7.20 -12.89 -27.94
N LEU A 238 6.27 -13.52 -27.20
CA LEU A 238 5.29 -12.81 -26.39
C LEU A 238 5.97 -12.08 -25.23
N MET A 239 5.84 -10.76 -25.21
CA MET A 239 6.22 -9.92 -24.07
C MET A 239 4.95 -9.42 -23.38
N ILE A 240 4.90 -9.54 -22.06
CA ILE A 240 3.80 -9.08 -21.23
C ILE A 240 4.29 -7.89 -20.42
N ARG A 241 3.56 -6.78 -20.49
CA ARG A 241 3.78 -5.65 -19.59
C ARG A 241 3.08 -5.94 -18.28
N THR A 242 3.84 -6.03 -17.20
CA THR A 242 3.32 -6.49 -15.91
C THR A 242 3.54 -5.47 -14.81
N HIS A 243 2.48 -5.23 -14.04
CA HIS A 243 2.52 -4.40 -12.85
C HIS A 243 3.24 -5.10 -11.69
N LYS A 244 3.33 -6.44 -11.70
CA LYS A 244 4.03 -7.24 -10.66
C LYS A 244 5.55 -7.00 -10.64
N TRP A 245 6.14 -6.59 -11.76
CA TRP A 245 7.60 -6.42 -11.90
C TRP A 245 7.96 -5.05 -12.50
N SER A 246 7.66 -3.99 -11.76
CA SER A 246 8.11 -2.62 -12.07
C SER A 246 7.58 -2.02 -13.38
N ASN A 247 6.40 -2.43 -13.87
CA ASN A 247 5.81 -1.95 -15.13
C ASN A 247 6.66 -2.20 -16.39
N LEU A 248 7.65 -3.07 -16.29
CA LEU A 248 8.54 -3.46 -17.38
C LEU A 248 7.90 -4.54 -18.25
N TRP A 249 8.47 -4.71 -19.44
CA TRP A 249 8.14 -5.82 -20.33
C TRP A 249 8.93 -7.06 -19.92
N GLY A 250 8.23 -8.17 -19.69
CA GLY A 250 8.84 -9.45 -19.32
C GLY A 250 8.20 -10.63 -20.05
N ILE A 251 8.69 -11.82 -19.76
CA ILE A 251 8.09 -13.08 -20.21
C ILE A 251 7.01 -13.53 -19.20
N PRO A 252 5.97 -14.28 -19.63
CA PRO A 252 5.04 -14.91 -18.69
C PRO A 252 5.80 -15.80 -17.71
N GLY A 253 5.45 -15.71 -16.43
CA GLY A 253 6.18 -16.39 -15.38
C GLY A 253 5.86 -15.86 -13.99
N GLY A 254 6.29 -16.61 -12.99
CA GLY A 254 6.02 -16.29 -11.59
C GLY A 254 6.72 -17.21 -10.61
N LYS A 255 6.36 -17.05 -9.34
CA LYS A 255 6.95 -17.78 -8.22
C LYS A 255 6.37 -19.21 -8.17
N THR A 256 7.24 -20.19 -7.97
CA THR A 256 6.84 -21.59 -7.74
C THR A 256 6.47 -21.78 -6.27
N LYS A 257 5.31 -22.39 -6.01
CA LYS A 257 4.85 -22.72 -4.66
C LYS A 257 5.65 -23.91 -4.09
N TRP A 258 5.69 -24.02 -2.77
CA TRP A 258 6.35 -25.16 -2.12
C TRP A 258 5.71 -26.48 -2.57
N ALA A 259 6.54 -27.45 -2.97
CA ALA A 259 6.14 -28.73 -3.54
C ALA A 259 5.36 -28.67 -4.87
N GLU A 260 5.28 -27.51 -5.54
CA GLU A 260 4.76 -27.37 -6.91
C GLU A 260 5.86 -27.74 -7.92
N ARG A 261 5.52 -28.48 -8.98
CA ARG A 261 6.46 -28.73 -10.08
C ARG A 261 6.59 -27.48 -10.94
N SER A 262 7.78 -27.25 -11.49
CA SER A 262 8.05 -26.08 -12.35
C SER A 262 7.10 -26.00 -13.56
N GLU A 263 6.71 -27.14 -14.14
CA GLU A 263 5.76 -27.19 -15.26
C GLU A 263 4.34 -26.77 -14.86
N ASP A 264 3.89 -27.17 -13.67
CA ASP A 264 2.58 -26.82 -13.14
C ASP A 264 2.53 -25.33 -12.78
N ALA A 265 3.60 -24.82 -12.17
CA ALA A 265 3.78 -23.40 -11.90
C ALA A 265 3.73 -22.57 -13.19
N LEU A 266 4.38 -23.04 -14.27
CA LEU A 266 4.42 -22.32 -15.54
C LEU A 266 3.06 -22.34 -16.27
N ARG A 267 2.25 -23.38 -16.10
CA ARG A 267 0.89 -23.43 -16.69
C ARG A 267 -0.11 -22.56 -15.95
N ARG A 268 0.16 -22.29 -14.66
CA ARG A 268 -0.68 -21.44 -13.80
C ARG A 268 -0.47 -19.95 -14.03
N GLU A 269 0.77 -19.54 -14.33
CA GLU A 269 1.16 -18.16 -14.64
C GLU A 269 0.92 -17.82 -16.12
#